data_AF-A0A1H3S3C1-F1
#
_entry.id   AF-A0A1H3S3C1-F1
#
_cell.length_a   1.000
_cell.length_b   1.000
_cell.length_c   1.000
_cell.angle_alpha   90.00
_cell.angle_beta   90.00
_cell.angle_gamma   90.00
#
_symmetry.space_group_name_H-M   'P 1'
#
loop_
_entity.id
_entity.type
_entity.pdbx_description
1 polymer ?
#
loop_
_entity_poly.entity_id
_entity_poly.type
_entity_poly.pdbx_seq_one_letter_code
_entity_poly.pdbx_strand_id
1 'polypeptide(L)'
;MRKKSAKIRILRTLKEKEVTKEDIEMFSDYPDVVDVEQMSEMLGISIKTGYKLLKENKIQHFKIGRTYKVPKHNILFFMKSA
;
A
#
# COMPACT_ATOMS: atom_id res chain seq x y z
N MET A 1 -27.34 25.86 1.08
CA MET A 1 -27.07 24.48 0.61
C MET A 1 -25.56 24.23 0.50
N ARG A 2 -24.91 23.78 1.58
CA ARG A 2 -23.47 23.49 1.63
C ARG A 2 -23.22 21.99 1.41
N LYS A 3 -23.13 21.55 0.15
CA LYS A 3 -22.66 20.19 -0.20
C LYS A 3 -21.63 20.15 -1.34
N LYS A 4 -21.06 21.30 -1.76
CA LYS A 4 -20.06 21.35 -2.86
C LYS A 4 -18.59 21.28 -2.41
N SER A 5 -18.23 21.68 -1.17
CA SER A 5 -16.80 21.74 -0.75
C SER A 5 -16.15 20.40 -0.42
N ALA A 6 -16.89 19.41 0.10
CA ALA A 6 -16.29 18.11 0.46
C ALA A 6 -16.07 17.19 -0.75
N LYS A 7 -16.98 17.23 -1.73
CA LYS A 7 -16.95 16.37 -2.92
C LYS A 7 -15.73 16.66 -3.81
N ILE A 8 -15.36 17.93 -3.94
CA ILE A 8 -14.20 18.37 -4.73
C ILE A 8 -12.89 17.91 -4.09
N ARG A 9 -12.78 17.99 -2.76
CA ARG A 9 -11.60 17.55 -2.01
C ARG A 9 -11.42 16.02 -2.04
N ILE A 10 -12.52 15.26 -1.92
CA ILE A 10 -12.49 13.79 -2.02
C ILE A 10 -12.07 13.33 -3.43
N LEU A 11 -12.60 13.96 -4.48
CA LEU A 11 -12.25 13.63 -5.87
C LEU A 11 -10.78 13.95 -6.22
N ARG A 12 -10.19 14.99 -5.61
CA ARG A 12 -8.77 15.31 -5.78
C ARG A 12 -7.86 14.26 -5.12
N THR A 13 -8.21 13.77 -3.93
CA THR A 13 -7.47 12.71 -3.23
C THR A 13 -7.55 11.34 -3.93
N LEU A 14 -8.61 11.06 -4.69
CA LEU A 14 -8.71 9.84 -5.49
C LEU A 14 -7.85 9.89 -6.76
N LYS A 15 -7.54 11.10 -7.26
CA LYS A 15 -6.80 11.34 -8.51
C LYS A 15 -5.27 11.35 -8.32
N GLU A 16 -4.80 11.68 -7.11
CA GLU A 16 -3.37 11.59 -6.73
C GLU A 16 -2.94 10.16 -6.34
N LYS A 17 -3.89 9.20 -6.29
CA LYS A 17 -3.68 7.79 -5.95
C LYS A 17 -3.62 6.85 -7.15
N GLU A 18 -3.52 7.38 -8.37
CA GLU A 18 -3.36 6.52 -9.54
C GLU A 18 -1.96 5.88 -9.49
N VAL A 19 -1.94 4.59 -9.18
CA VAL A 19 -0.77 3.73 -9.37
C VAL A 19 -0.40 3.82 -10.85
N THR A 20 0.83 4.25 -11.15
CA THR A 20 1.23 4.42 -12.54
C THR A 20 1.57 3.07 -13.15
N LYS A 21 1.57 2.97 -14.49
CA LYS A 21 1.90 1.72 -15.18
C LYS A 21 3.32 1.25 -14.86
N GLU A 22 4.25 2.20 -14.68
CA GLU A 22 5.65 1.93 -14.37
C GLU A 22 5.80 1.27 -12.99
N ASP A 23 4.99 1.67 -12.00
CA ASP A 23 4.99 1.05 -10.67
C ASP A 23 4.52 -0.43 -10.74
N ILE A 24 3.59 -0.75 -11.66
CA ILE A 24 3.11 -2.12 -11.87
C ILE A 24 4.18 -2.96 -12.57
N GLU A 25 4.87 -2.41 -13.56
CA GLU A 25 5.97 -3.08 -14.27
C GLU A 25 7.15 -3.38 -13.33
N MET A 26 7.51 -2.44 -12.45
CA MET A 26 8.60 -2.59 -11.48
C MET A 26 8.42 -3.78 -10.53
N PHE A 27 7.17 -4.12 -10.20
CA PHE A 27 6.85 -5.23 -9.30
C PHE A 27 6.10 -6.36 -10.01
N SER A 28 6.28 -6.50 -11.32
CA SER A 28 5.61 -7.54 -12.13
C SER A 28 5.96 -8.96 -11.68
N ASP A 29 7.17 -9.18 -11.17
CA ASP A 29 7.65 -10.48 -10.67
C ASP A 29 7.03 -10.90 -9.33
N TYR A 30 6.38 -9.99 -8.61
CA TYR A 30 5.73 -10.27 -7.33
C TYR A 30 4.27 -10.72 -7.52
N PRO A 31 3.72 -11.59 -6.66
CA PRO A 31 2.30 -11.91 -6.67
C PRO A 31 1.43 -10.69 -6.28
N ASP A 32 0.13 -10.74 -6.58
CA ASP A 32 -0.83 -9.69 -6.21
C ASP A 32 -0.94 -9.49 -4.68
N VAL A 33 -0.75 -10.58 -3.94
CA VAL A 33 -0.71 -10.59 -2.48
C VAL A 33 0.64 -11.14 -2.06
N VAL A 34 1.41 -10.31 -1.36
CA VAL A 34 2.75 -10.63 -0.89
C VAL A 34 2.76 -10.91 0.61
N ASP A 35 3.80 -11.59 1.08
CA ASP A 35 4.09 -11.68 2.51
C ASP A 35 4.97 -10.50 3.00
N VAL A 36 5.37 -10.56 4.27
CA VAL A 36 6.17 -9.50 4.89
C VAL A 36 7.59 -9.47 4.34
N GLU A 37 8.15 -10.62 3.94
CA GLU A 37 9.52 -10.69 3.42
C GLU A 37 9.60 -10.02 2.06
N GLN A 38 8.69 -10.38 1.17
CA GLN A 38 8.51 -9.74 -0.14
C GLN A 38 8.17 -8.25 -0.01
N MET A 39 7.24 -7.88 0.89
CA MET A 39 6.93 -6.48 1.14
C MET A 39 8.18 -5.70 1.61
N SER A 40 8.99 -6.30 2.46
CA SER A 40 10.22 -5.71 2.95
C SER A 40 11.25 -5.51 1.85
N GLU A 41 11.39 -6.48 0.95
CA GLU A 41 12.22 -6.36 -0.25
C GLU A 41 11.73 -5.24 -1.18
N MET A 42 10.42 -5.20 -1.46
CA MET A 42 9.81 -4.15 -2.28
C MET A 42 10.01 -2.75 -1.72
N LEU A 43 9.98 -2.59 -0.38
CA LEU A 43 10.16 -1.31 0.30
C LEU A 43 11.63 -0.98 0.62
N GLY A 44 12.56 -1.93 0.41
CA GLY A 44 13.97 -1.77 0.80
C GLY A 44 14.19 -1.64 2.32
N ILE A 45 13.33 -2.23 3.14
CA ILE A 45 13.40 -2.16 4.60
C ILE A 45 13.62 -3.53 5.24
N SER A 46 14.14 -3.55 6.47
CA SER A 46 14.25 -4.82 7.21
C SER A 46 12.88 -5.46 7.47
N ILE A 47 12.84 -6.79 7.53
CA ILE A 47 11.65 -7.58 7.88
C ILE A 47 11.06 -7.12 9.23
N LYS A 48 11.92 -6.81 10.21
CA LYS A 48 11.50 -6.30 11.52
C LYS A 48 10.76 -4.97 11.42
N THR A 49 11.23 -4.07 10.56
CA THR A 49 10.53 -2.81 10.27
C THR A 49 9.22 -3.07 9.55
N GLY A 50 9.18 -4.01 8.60
CA GLY A 50 7.96 -4.43 7.92
C GLY A 50 6.89 -4.92 8.90
N TYR A 51 7.23 -5.83 9.81
CA TYR A 51 6.32 -6.27 10.88
C TYR A 51 5.86 -5.13 11.78
N LYS A 52 6.74 -4.17 12.10
CA LYS A 52 6.39 -2.99 12.90
C LYS A 52 5.33 -2.14 12.19
N LEU A 53 5.50 -1.86 10.90
CA LEU A 53 4.54 -1.08 10.10
C LEU A 53 3.17 -1.75 10.03
N LEU A 54 3.15 -3.07 9.86
CA LEU A 54 1.90 -3.85 9.85
C LEU A 54 1.25 -3.86 11.22
N LYS A 55 2.02 -4.07 12.29
CA LYS A 55 1.50 -4.03 13.67
C LYS A 55 0.93 -2.66 14.05
N GLU A 56 1.51 -1.58 13.53
CA GLU A 56 1.03 -0.21 13.70
C GLU A 56 -0.10 0.19 12.72
N ASN A 57 -0.57 -0.74 11.89
CA ASN A 57 -1.60 -0.52 10.86
C ASN A 57 -1.26 0.63 9.90
N LYS A 58 0.03 0.87 9.63
CA LYS A 58 0.50 1.92 8.70
C LYS A 58 0.24 1.55 7.23
N ILE A 59 0.27 0.26 6.94
CA ILE A 59 -0.03 -0.31 5.61
C ILE A 59 -1.27 -1.18 5.75
N GLN A 60 -2.24 -1.02 4.86
CA GLN A 60 -3.43 -1.86 4.84
C GLN A 60 -3.04 -3.31 4.49
N HIS A 61 -3.46 -4.24 5.33
CA HIS A 61 -3.09 -5.65 5.25
C HIS A 61 -4.20 -6.51 5.84
N PHE A 62 -4.09 -7.82 5.65
CA PHE A 62 -4.92 -8.79 6.35
C PHE A 62 -4.06 -9.90 6.94
N LYS A 63 -4.57 -10.52 8.00
CA LYS A 63 -3.87 -11.60 8.69
C LYS A 63 -4.58 -12.91 8.40
N ILE A 64 -3.84 -13.88 7.84
CA ILE A 64 -4.32 -15.25 7.64
C ILE A 64 -3.52 -16.14 8.58
N GLY A 65 -4.20 -16.69 9.59
CA GLY A 65 -3.57 -17.47 10.64
C GLY A 65 -2.47 -16.66 11.38
N ARG A 66 -1.23 -17.14 11.29
CA ARG A 66 -0.05 -16.49 11.91
C ARG A 66 0.70 -15.56 10.98
N THR A 67 0.31 -15.49 9.71
CA THR A 67 1.02 -14.73 8.67
C THR A 67 0.26 -13.47 8.29
N TYR A 68 1.01 -12.39 8.03
CA TYR A 68 0.46 -11.21 7.38
C TYR A 68 0.52 -11.37 5.87
N LYS A 69 -0.51 -10.84 5.20
CA LYS A 69 -0.64 -10.80 3.76
C LYS A 69 -1.00 -9.38 3.35
N VAL A 70 -0.30 -8.87 2.35
CA VAL A 70 -0.36 -7.46 1.96
C VAL A 70 -0.63 -7.41 0.46
N PRO A 71 -1.74 -6.80 0.01
CA PRO A 71 -1.95 -6.51 -1.40
C PRO A 71 -0.87 -5.57 -1.95
N LYS A 72 -0.34 -5.88 -3.13
CA LYS A 72 0.65 -5.06 -3.84
C LYS A 72 0.21 -3.59 -3.96
N HIS A 73 -1.07 -3.37 -4.27
CA HIS A 73 -1.65 -2.02 -4.35
C HIS A 73 -1.49 -1.21 -3.07
N ASN A 74 -1.58 -1.83 -1.89
CA ASN A 74 -1.47 -1.13 -0.62
C ASN A 74 -0.02 -0.72 -0.30
N ILE A 75 0.96 -1.47 -0.81
CA ILE A 75 2.39 -1.15 -0.70
C ILE A 75 2.70 0.05 -1.59
N LEU A 76 2.24 0.02 -2.85
CA LEU A 76 2.40 1.13 -3.80
C LEU A 76 1.73 2.40 -3.27
N PHE A 77 0.51 2.26 -2.73
CA PHE A 77 -0.19 3.37 -2.10
C PHE A 77 0.62 3.93 -0.92
N PHE A 78 1.20 3.07 -0.08
CA PHE A 78 2.06 3.51 1.02
C PHE A 78 3.28 4.30 0.53
N MET A 79 3.98 3.81 -0.50
CA MET A 79 5.16 4.49 -1.07
C MET A 79 4.85 5.88 -1.63
N LYS A 80 3.69 6.07 -2.27
CA LYS A 80 3.28 7.37 -2.82
C LYS A 80 2.69 8.31 -1.77
N SER A 81 2.23 7.76 -0.63
CA SER A 81 1.65 8.53 0.46
C SER A 81 2.66 9.01 1.51
N ALA A 82 3.88 8.45 1.49
CA ALA A 82 4.96 8.72 2.43
C ALA A 82 5.75 9.99 2.07
#